data_AF-A0AAE4EYC2-F1
#
_entry.id   AF-A0AAE4EYC2-F1
#
_cell.length_a   1.000
_cell.length_b   1.000
_cell.length_c   1.000
_cell.angle_alpha   90.00
_cell.angle_beta   90.00
_cell.angle_gamma   90.00
#
_symmetry.space_group_name_H-M   'P 1'
#
loop_
_entity.id
_entity.type
_entity.pdbx_description
1 polymer ?
#
loop_
_entity_poly.entity_id
_entity_poly.type
_entity_poly.pdbx_seq_one_letter_code
_entity_poly.pdbx_strand_id
1 'polypeptide(L)'
;MAVADTLQSRARARPRLVTAVVSVVGYALVFGAFGGVLPLPEFSRDTVILLGDAIAVVNSIALLAIVAGVYFIKNDQVQKHRTAMLSAFALIMAFLVLYILKVGGGFEKEIVAEGFVWTAYIVMLAVHILLSAVSVPVVVHAVVLGLTHSPAELRETIHARVGRIAVSAWGLSLFLGLVTYVMLNHIYGWVPR
;
A
#
# COMPACT_ATOMS: atom_id res chain seq x y z
N MET A 1 -12.92 -23.14 -14.64
CA MET A 1 -13.86 -22.10 -15.10
C MET A 1 -14.98 -21.89 -14.09
N ALA A 2 -15.83 -22.89 -13.79
CA ALA A 2 -16.96 -22.74 -12.84
C ALA A 2 -16.62 -22.15 -11.45
N VAL A 3 -15.48 -22.50 -10.84
CA VAL A 3 -15.06 -21.95 -9.53
C VAL A 3 -14.72 -20.46 -9.63
N ALA A 4 -14.02 -20.05 -10.68
CA ALA A 4 -13.67 -18.64 -10.91
C ALA A 4 -14.93 -17.79 -11.17
N ASP A 5 -15.86 -18.32 -11.96
CA ASP A 5 -17.14 -17.66 -12.24
C ASP A 5 -18.00 -17.50 -10.96
N THR A 6 -17.98 -18.50 -10.08
CA THR A 6 -18.69 -18.46 -8.80
C THR A 6 -18.05 -17.47 -7.82
N LEU A 7 -16.72 -17.36 -7.79
CA LEU A 7 -16.02 -16.38 -6.97
C LEU A 7 -16.26 -14.95 -7.47
N GLN A 8 -16.24 -14.77 -8.79
CA GLN A 8 -16.51 -13.48 -9.42
C GLN A 8 -17.96 -13.04 -9.19
N SER A 9 -18.93 -13.95 -9.28
CA SER A 9 -20.34 -13.64 -8.99
C SER A 9 -20.58 -13.23 -7.53
N ARG A 10 -19.94 -13.92 -6.57
CA ARG A 10 -20.01 -13.58 -5.14
C ARG A 10 -19.35 -12.25 -4.81
N ALA A 11 -18.18 -11.97 -5.40
CA ALA A 11 -17.49 -10.69 -5.21
C ALA A 11 -18.31 -9.52 -5.75
N ARG A 12 -18.97 -9.71 -6.90
CA ARG A 12 -19.90 -8.74 -7.47
C ARG A 12 -21.14 -8.54 -6.60
N ALA A 13 -21.68 -9.61 -6.01
CA ALA A 13 -22.88 -9.54 -5.17
C ALA A 13 -22.62 -8.88 -3.80
N ARG A 14 -21.40 -8.98 -3.26
CA ARG A 14 -21.07 -8.45 -1.91
C ARG A 14 -19.70 -7.74 -1.88
N PRO A 15 -19.49 -6.68 -2.66
CA PRO A 15 -18.17 -6.02 -2.78
C PRO A 15 -17.67 -5.46 -1.45
N ARG A 16 -18.58 -4.96 -0.60
CA ARG A 16 -18.25 -4.46 0.75
C ARG A 16 -17.76 -5.56 1.68
N LEU A 17 -18.37 -6.75 1.63
CA LEU A 17 -17.97 -7.88 2.47
C LEU A 17 -16.57 -8.37 2.07
N VAL A 18 -16.31 -8.54 0.78
CA VAL A 18 -14.98 -8.92 0.28
C VAL A 18 -13.95 -7.90 0.72
N THR A 19 -14.26 -6.60 0.57
CA THR A 19 -13.38 -5.52 1.02
C THR A 19 -13.07 -5.64 2.52
N ALA A 20 -14.10 -5.83 3.35
CA ALA A 20 -13.94 -5.94 4.80
C ALA A 20 -13.07 -7.14 5.18
N VAL A 21 -13.35 -8.32 4.63
CA VAL A 21 -12.58 -9.55 4.92
C VAL A 21 -11.12 -9.38 4.51
N VAL A 22 -10.85 -8.93 3.29
CA VAL A 22 -9.47 -8.73 2.79
C VAL A 22 -8.73 -7.70 3.62
N SER A 23 -9.40 -6.61 4.01
CA SER A 23 -8.79 -5.56 4.85
C SER A 23 -8.46 -6.08 6.25
N VAL A 24 -9.37 -6.82 6.87
CA VAL A 24 -9.16 -7.43 8.20
C VAL A 24 -8.00 -8.41 8.16
N VAL A 25 -7.91 -9.25 7.12
CA VAL A 25 -6.77 -10.16 6.94
C VAL A 25 -5.47 -9.38 6.77
N GLY A 26 -5.46 -8.32 5.95
CA GLY A 26 -4.30 -7.46 5.78
C GLY A 26 -3.82 -6.84 7.09
N TYR A 27 -4.73 -6.30 7.90
CA TYR A 27 -4.41 -5.76 9.22
C TYR A 27 -3.90 -6.84 10.17
N ALA A 28 -4.56 -8.00 10.23
CA ALA A 28 -4.15 -9.10 11.09
C ALA A 28 -2.72 -9.56 10.78
N LEU A 29 -2.34 -9.61 9.49
CA LEU A 29 -0.97 -9.95 9.09
C LEU A 29 0.04 -8.90 9.54
N VAL A 30 -0.27 -7.60 9.36
CA VAL A 30 0.62 -6.52 9.81
C VAL A 30 0.78 -6.54 11.33
N PHE A 31 -0.33 -6.54 12.08
CA PHE A 31 -0.28 -6.59 13.55
C PHE A 31 0.36 -7.87 14.07
N GLY A 32 0.15 -9.01 13.41
CA GLY A 32 0.81 -10.27 13.75
C GLY A 32 2.32 -10.23 13.55
N ALA A 33 2.81 -9.55 12.52
CA ALA A 33 4.24 -9.34 12.30
C ALA A 33 4.86 -8.48 13.41
N PHE A 34 4.19 -7.37 13.77
CA PHE A 34 4.61 -6.50 14.88
C PHE A 34 4.56 -7.17 16.25
N GLY A 35 3.57 -8.03 16.48
CA GLY A 35 3.39 -8.73 17.74
C GLY A 35 4.28 -9.96 17.91
N GLY A 36 5.14 -10.30 16.93
CA GLY A 36 5.97 -11.52 16.97
C GLY A 36 5.15 -12.82 16.93
N VAL A 37 3.90 -12.76 16.45
CA VAL A 37 2.98 -13.91 16.40
C VAL A 37 3.26 -14.77 15.16
N LEU A 38 3.77 -14.15 14.10
CA LEU A 38 4.08 -14.87 12.86
C LEU A 38 5.42 -15.63 13.02
N PRO A 39 5.49 -16.90 12.60
CA PRO A 39 6.71 -17.71 12.69
C PRO A 39 7.70 -17.30 11.58
N LEU A 40 8.27 -16.10 11.69
CA LEU A 40 9.21 -15.54 10.72
C LEU A 40 10.65 -15.81 11.16
N PRO A 41 11.58 -16.08 10.22
CA PRO A 41 12.98 -16.26 10.55
C PRO A 41 13.62 -14.93 10.98
N GLU A 42 14.64 -15.01 11.83
CA GLU A 42 15.50 -13.87 12.13
C GLU A 42 16.42 -13.59 10.93
N PHE A 43 16.46 -12.33 10.51
CA PHE A 43 17.27 -11.86 9.40
C PHE A 43 18.52 -11.13 9.90
N SER A 44 19.60 -11.24 9.12
CA SER A 44 20.80 -10.45 9.37
C SER A 44 20.53 -8.96 9.14
N ARG A 45 21.37 -8.10 9.75
CA ARG A 45 21.28 -6.65 9.58
C ARG A 45 21.27 -6.22 8.12
N ASP A 46 22.14 -6.80 7.29
CA ASP A 46 22.27 -6.46 5.89
C ASP A 46 21.01 -6.85 5.09
N THR A 47 20.40 -8.00 5.43
CA THR A 47 19.12 -8.42 4.84
C THR A 47 18.00 -7.45 5.21
N VAL A 48 17.91 -7.01 6.47
CA VAL A 48 16.90 -6.03 6.91
C VAL A 48 17.06 -4.70 6.18
N ILE A 49 18.30 -4.25 5.96
CA ILE A 49 18.60 -3.04 5.18
C ILE A 49 18.16 -3.22 3.72
N LEU A 50 18.57 -4.32 3.08
CA LEU A 50 18.20 -4.63 1.70
C LEU A 50 16.67 -4.69 1.50
N LEU A 51 15.94 -5.30 2.44
CA LEU A 51 14.48 -5.30 2.41
C LEU A 51 13.91 -3.87 2.48
N GLY A 52 14.50 -3.00 3.29
CA GLY A 52 14.14 -1.58 3.35
C GLY A 52 14.35 -0.85 2.02
N ASP A 53 15.47 -1.11 1.34
CA ASP A 53 15.78 -0.50 0.05
C ASP A 53 14.86 -1.03 -1.06
N ALA A 54 14.60 -2.34 -1.06
CA ALA A 54 13.65 -2.97 -1.98
C ALA A 54 12.22 -2.40 -1.80
N ILE A 55 11.79 -2.19 -0.55
CA ILE A 55 10.53 -1.52 -0.22
C ILE A 55 10.47 -0.12 -0.85
N ALA A 56 11.53 0.67 -0.74
CA ALA A 56 11.56 2.01 -1.31
C ALA A 56 11.48 1.99 -2.85
N VAL A 57 12.16 1.05 -3.50
CA VAL A 57 12.09 0.87 -4.96
C VAL A 57 10.67 0.46 -5.39
N VAL A 58 10.11 -0.57 -4.77
CA VAL A 58 8.76 -1.07 -5.08
C VAL A 58 7.71 0.05 -4.89
N ASN A 59 7.78 0.79 -3.79
CA ASN A 59 6.87 1.88 -3.51
C ASN A 59 7.04 3.07 -4.47
N SER A 60 8.27 3.34 -4.93
CA SER A 60 8.52 4.35 -5.96
C SER A 60 7.85 3.98 -7.27
N ILE A 61 7.99 2.73 -7.72
CA ILE A 61 7.35 2.24 -8.94
C ILE A 61 5.82 2.24 -8.78
N ALA A 62 5.30 1.87 -7.61
CA ALA A 62 3.87 1.92 -7.31
C ALA A 62 3.33 3.36 -7.39
N LEU A 63 4.04 4.33 -6.80
CA LEU A 63 3.65 5.75 -6.86
C LEU A 63 3.63 6.25 -8.31
N LEU A 64 4.65 5.91 -9.11
CA LEU A 64 4.68 6.26 -10.53
C LEU A 64 3.53 5.62 -11.31
N ALA A 65 3.19 4.36 -11.02
CA ALA A 65 2.05 3.69 -11.63
C ALA A 65 0.72 4.36 -11.26
N ILE A 66 0.56 4.84 -10.01
CA ILE A 66 -0.61 5.62 -9.61
C ILE A 66 -0.70 6.92 -10.42
N VAL A 67 0.39 7.68 -10.49
CA VAL A 67 0.45 8.94 -11.26
C VAL A 67 0.12 8.70 -12.73
N ALA A 68 0.71 7.67 -13.34
CA ALA A 68 0.42 7.28 -14.71
C ALA A 68 -1.05 6.88 -14.91
N GLY A 69 -1.63 6.12 -13.98
CA GLY A 69 -3.03 5.72 -14.07
C GLY A 69 -3.99 6.91 -13.91
N VAL A 70 -3.65 7.91 -13.10
CA VAL A 70 -4.40 9.19 -13.02
C VAL A 70 -4.30 9.96 -14.33
N TYR A 71 -3.11 10.01 -14.94
CA TYR A 71 -2.94 10.60 -16.26
C TYR A 71 -3.82 9.88 -17.29
N PHE A 72 -3.78 8.55 -17.37
CA PHE A 72 -4.55 7.80 -18.35
C PHE A 72 -6.06 7.99 -18.21
N ILE A 73 -6.61 8.01 -17.00
CA ILE A 73 -8.05 8.21 -16.83
C ILE A 73 -8.50 9.63 -17.18
N LYS A 74 -7.64 10.64 -16.95
CA LYS A 74 -7.90 12.03 -17.39
C LYS A 74 -7.91 12.19 -18.91
N ASN A 75 -7.30 11.27 -19.64
CA ASN A 75 -7.26 11.25 -21.10
C ASN A 75 -8.19 10.17 -21.69
N ASP A 76 -9.17 9.69 -20.93
CA ASP A 76 -10.12 8.62 -21.33
C ASP A 76 -9.47 7.30 -21.78
N GLN A 77 -8.20 7.06 -21.43
CA GLN A 77 -7.46 5.84 -21.74
C GLN A 77 -7.73 4.76 -20.67
N VAL A 78 -8.98 4.31 -20.59
CA VAL A 78 -9.50 3.40 -19.54
C VAL A 78 -8.68 2.11 -19.40
N GLN A 79 -8.30 1.49 -20.52
CA GLN A 79 -7.52 0.25 -20.47
C GLN A 79 -6.14 0.46 -19.86
N LYS A 80 -5.45 1.56 -20.19
CA LYS A 80 -4.14 1.89 -19.62
C LYS A 80 -4.25 2.27 -18.15
N HIS A 81 -5.30 3.00 -17.78
CA HIS A 81 -5.62 3.27 -16.37
C HIS A 81 -5.76 1.97 -15.58
N ARG A 82 -6.56 1.02 -16.08
CA ARG A 82 -6.77 -0.28 -15.43
C ARG A 82 -5.46 -1.04 -15.26
N THR A 83 -4.64 -1.13 -16.30
CA THR A 83 -3.33 -1.79 -16.22
C THR A 83 -2.44 -1.11 -15.17
N ALA A 84 -2.36 0.23 -15.18
CA ALA A 84 -1.54 0.97 -14.23
C ALA A 84 -1.99 0.76 -12.76
N MET A 85 -3.31 0.80 -12.50
CA MET A 85 -3.85 0.57 -11.15
C MET A 85 -3.65 -0.87 -10.67
N LEU A 86 -3.82 -1.86 -11.54
CA LEU A 86 -3.57 -3.26 -11.19
C LEU A 86 -2.07 -3.54 -10.96
N SER A 87 -1.18 -2.92 -11.75
CA SER A 87 0.26 -2.99 -11.50
C SER A 87 0.63 -2.35 -10.16
N ALA A 88 0.10 -1.17 -9.85
CA ALA A 88 0.30 -0.53 -8.55
C ALA A 88 -0.21 -1.41 -7.40
N PHE A 89 -1.36 -2.07 -7.57
CA PHE A 89 -1.92 -2.98 -6.59
C PHE A 89 -1.05 -4.24 -6.41
N ALA A 90 -0.51 -4.81 -7.49
CA ALA A 90 0.43 -5.92 -7.37
C ALA A 90 1.72 -5.51 -6.62
N LEU A 91 2.23 -4.31 -6.90
CA LEU A 91 3.41 -3.77 -6.22
C LEU A 91 3.14 -3.53 -4.73
N ILE A 92 1.95 -3.07 -4.32
CA ILE A 92 1.65 -2.91 -2.89
C ILE A 92 1.56 -4.25 -2.16
N MET A 93 1.20 -5.33 -2.86
CA MET A 93 1.22 -6.66 -2.29
C MET A 93 2.63 -7.20 -2.13
N ALA A 94 3.52 -6.92 -3.10
CA ALA A 94 4.94 -7.20 -2.95
C ALA A 94 5.54 -6.39 -1.79
N PHE A 95 5.22 -5.10 -1.68
CA PHE A 95 5.60 -4.25 -0.54
C PHE A 95 5.15 -4.85 0.79
N LEU A 96 3.89 -5.31 0.89
CA LEU A 96 3.37 -5.86 2.15
C LEU A 96 4.14 -7.10 2.59
N VAL A 97 4.49 -7.99 1.65
CA VAL A 97 5.33 -9.16 1.94
C VAL A 97 6.71 -8.73 2.42
N LEU A 98 7.39 -7.83 1.70
CA LEU A 98 8.71 -7.32 2.08
C LEU A 98 8.68 -6.65 3.45
N TYR A 99 7.62 -5.88 3.74
CA TYR A 99 7.46 -5.16 4.99
C TYR A 99 7.23 -6.10 6.18
N ILE A 100 6.37 -7.10 6.02
CA ILE A 100 6.13 -8.13 7.04
C ILE A 100 7.43 -8.89 7.35
N LEU A 101 8.19 -9.27 6.32
CA LEU A 101 9.49 -9.93 6.51
C LEU A 101 10.48 -9.02 7.25
N LYS A 102 10.58 -7.75 6.83
CA LYS A 102 11.51 -6.79 7.44
C LYS A 102 11.20 -6.56 8.92
N VAL A 103 9.94 -6.33 9.26
CA VAL A 103 9.51 -5.97 10.63
C VAL A 103 9.48 -7.20 11.52
N GLY A 104 8.87 -8.30 11.05
CA GLY A 104 8.69 -9.48 11.90
C GLY A 104 9.92 -10.38 12.02
N GLY A 105 10.88 -10.28 11.09
CA GLY A 105 12.16 -11.00 11.16
C GLY A 105 13.36 -10.10 11.43
N GLY A 106 13.17 -8.83 11.75
CA GLY A 106 14.24 -7.84 11.79
C GLY A 106 13.99 -6.72 12.79
N PHE A 107 14.29 -5.49 12.39
CA PHE A 107 14.19 -4.30 13.24
C PHE A 107 13.56 -3.11 12.52
N GLU A 108 13.14 -2.13 13.31
CA GLU A 108 12.69 -0.82 12.86
C GLU A 108 13.82 0.20 12.89
N LYS A 109 13.73 1.23 12.05
CA LYS A 109 14.74 2.31 12.02
C LYS A 109 14.17 3.50 12.80
N GLU A 110 14.89 3.93 13.82
CA GLU A 110 14.62 5.19 14.52
C GLU A 110 15.53 6.29 13.97
N ILE A 111 14.99 7.47 13.68
CA ILE A 111 15.75 8.59 13.11
C ILE A 111 16.73 9.17 14.13
N VAL A 112 17.96 9.44 13.70
CA VAL A 112 18.94 10.20 14.50
C VAL A 112 18.75 11.69 14.22
N ALA A 113 17.77 12.29 14.88
CA ALA A 113 17.48 13.72 14.79
C ALA A 113 16.93 14.25 16.12
N GLU A 114 17.08 15.55 16.37
CA GLU A 114 16.62 16.20 17.59
C GLU A 114 15.77 17.45 17.30
N GLY A 115 15.12 17.96 18.35
CA GLY A 115 14.37 19.22 18.31
C GLY A 115 13.24 19.22 17.26
N PHE A 116 13.16 20.30 16.49
CA PHE A 116 12.08 20.49 15.52
C PHE A 116 12.04 19.41 14.43
N VAL A 117 13.20 18.93 13.97
CA VAL A 117 13.28 17.93 12.90
C VAL A 117 12.65 16.62 13.35
N TRP A 118 12.96 16.16 14.57
CA TRP A 118 12.38 14.95 15.13
C TRP A 118 10.86 15.06 15.24
N THR A 119 10.35 16.18 15.75
CA THR A 119 8.91 16.41 15.86
C THR A 119 8.21 16.40 14.50
N ALA A 120 8.78 17.08 13.50
CA ALA A 120 8.26 17.08 12.14
C ALA A 120 8.25 15.67 11.53
N TYR A 121 9.32 14.90 11.75
CA TYR A 121 9.43 13.52 11.30
C TYR A 121 8.35 12.62 11.92
N ILE A 122 8.15 12.67 13.24
CA ILE A 122 7.15 11.83 13.92
C ILE A 122 5.73 12.20 13.50
N VAL A 123 5.42 13.50 13.36
CA VAL A 123 4.11 13.94 12.83
C VAL A 123 3.89 13.45 11.41
N MET A 124 4.89 13.60 10.54
CA MET A 124 4.84 13.09 9.17
C MET A 124 4.63 11.57 9.13
N LEU A 125 5.37 10.83 9.96
CA LEU A 125 5.29 9.37 10.06
C LEU A 125 3.91 8.94 10.56
N ALA A 126 3.34 9.62 11.55
CA ALA A 126 1.98 9.37 12.02
C ALA A 126 0.96 9.57 10.89
N VAL A 127 1.07 10.67 10.12
CA VAL A 127 0.21 10.91 8.94
C VAL A 127 0.38 9.80 7.90
N HIS A 128 1.62 9.40 7.60
CA HIS A 128 1.90 8.31 6.68
C HIS A 128 1.23 6.99 7.11
N ILE A 129 1.33 6.62 8.39
CA ILE A 129 0.74 5.39 8.92
C ILE A 129 -0.79 5.45 8.85
N LEU A 130 -1.40 6.57 9.26
CA LEU A 130 -2.85 6.76 9.21
C LEU A 130 -3.38 6.68 7.77
N LEU A 131 -2.72 7.36 6.83
CA LEU A 131 -3.08 7.32 5.42
C LEU A 131 -2.90 5.91 4.83
N SER A 132 -1.85 5.18 5.23
CA SER A 132 -1.63 3.79 4.83
C SER A 132 -2.77 2.90 5.29
N ALA A 133 -3.16 3.00 6.58
CA ALA A 133 -4.26 2.24 7.14
C ALA A 133 -5.56 2.54 6.39
N VAL A 134 -5.94 3.80 6.24
CA VAL A 134 -7.16 4.20 5.50
C VAL A 134 -7.12 3.74 4.03
N SER A 135 -5.94 3.70 3.41
CA SER A 135 -5.79 3.30 2.01
C SER A 135 -6.18 1.85 1.76
N VAL A 136 -5.93 0.93 2.72
CA VAL A 136 -6.21 -0.51 2.56
C VAL A 136 -7.66 -0.78 2.13
N PRO A 137 -8.69 -0.43 2.92
CA PRO A 137 -10.07 -0.72 2.53
C PRO A 137 -10.51 0.06 1.30
N VAL A 138 -10.01 1.29 1.11
CA VAL A 138 -10.43 2.14 -0.02
C VAL A 138 -9.88 1.61 -1.35
N VAL A 139 -8.59 1.24 -1.40
CA VAL A 139 -7.95 0.65 -2.58
C VAL A 139 -8.54 -0.72 -2.89
N VAL A 140 -8.70 -1.59 -1.89
CA VAL A 140 -9.34 -2.90 -2.08
C VAL A 140 -10.75 -2.73 -2.63
N HIS A 141 -11.54 -1.79 -2.10
CA HIS A 141 -12.89 -1.54 -2.62
C HIS A 141 -12.88 -1.07 -4.07
N ALA A 142 -11.98 -0.16 -4.44
CA ALA A 142 -11.83 0.33 -5.81
C ALA A 142 -11.45 -0.81 -6.77
N VAL A 143 -10.53 -1.69 -6.38
CA VAL A 143 -10.10 -2.86 -7.16
C VAL A 143 -11.22 -3.87 -7.29
N VAL A 144 -11.94 -4.19 -6.20
CA VAL A 144 -13.09 -5.11 -6.24
C VAL A 144 -14.14 -4.60 -7.22
N LEU A 145 -14.50 -3.30 -7.16
CA LEU A 145 -15.42 -2.70 -8.12
C LEU A 145 -14.86 -2.80 -9.55
N GLY A 146 -13.60 -2.41 -9.77
CA GLY A 146 -12.95 -2.41 -11.09
C GLY A 146 -12.76 -3.78 -11.73
N LEU A 147 -12.73 -4.86 -10.94
CA LEU A 147 -12.64 -6.24 -11.43
C LEU A 147 -14.00 -6.92 -11.63
N THR A 148 -15.06 -6.39 -11.01
CA THR A 148 -16.40 -7.03 -11.00
C THR A 148 -17.42 -6.32 -11.88
N HIS A 149 -17.13 -5.10 -12.34
CA HIS A 149 -18.04 -4.29 -13.14
C HIS A 149 -17.39 -3.88 -14.46
N SER A 150 -18.21 -3.71 -15.50
CA SER A 150 -17.74 -3.16 -16.76
C SER A 150 -17.44 -1.66 -16.64
N PRO A 151 -16.62 -1.07 -17.52
CA PRO A 151 -16.39 0.38 -17.51
C PRO A 151 -17.66 1.23 -17.60
N ALA A 152 -18.69 0.74 -18.31
CA ALA A 152 -19.98 1.42 -18.40
C ALA A 152 -20.72 1.38 -17.05
N GLU A 153 -20.76 0.21 -16.40
CA GLU A 153 -21.38 0.05 -15.08
C GLU A 153 -20.67 0.90 -14.02
N LEU A 154 -19.34 0.99 -14.06
CA LEU A 154 -18.56 1.75 -13.08
C LEU A 154 -18.92 3.25 -13.05
N ARG A 155 -19.37 3.83 -14.18
CA ARG A 155 -19.82 5.23 -14.25
C ARG A 155 -21.06 5.50 -13.41
N GLU A 156 -21.90 4.48 -13.24
CA GLU A 156 -23.12 4.53 -12.41
C GLU A 156 -22.85 4.20 -10.93
N THR A 157 -21.59 3.92 -10.56
CA THR A 157 -21.21 3.55 -9.19
C THR A 157 -20.40 4.64 -8.50
N ILE A 158 -20.15 4.45 -7.20
CA ILE A 158 -19.27 5.30 -6.42
C ILE A 158 -17.77 5.17 -6.79
N HIS A 159 -17.40 4.35 -7.79
CA HIS A 159 -16.02 4.04 -8.13
C HIS A 159 -15.16 5.29 -8.36
N ALA A 160 -15.65 6.29 -9.10
CA ALA A 160 -14.89 7.52 -9.34
C ALA A 160 -14.61 8.32 -8.05
N ARG A 161 -15.56 8.33 -7.11
CA ARG A 161 -15.39 8.99 -5.80
C ARG A 161 -14.39 8.23 -4.95
N VAL A 162 -14.55 6.92 -4.84
CA VAL A 162 -13.66 6.04 -4.07
C VAL A 162 -12.25 6.06 -4.66
N GLY A 163 -12.12 6.02 -5.98
CA GLY A 163 -10.84 6.08 -6.68
C GLY A 163 -10.07 7.38 -6.43
N ARG A 164 -10.74 8.54 -6.35
CA ARG A 164 -10.07 9.79 -5.98
C ARG A 164 -9.55 9.76 -4.55
N ILE A 165 -10.34 9.24 -3.60
CA ILE A 165 -9.91 9.09 -2.20
C ILE A 165 -8.72 8.12 -2.13
N ALA A 166 -8.81 6.99 -2.84
CA ALA A 166 -7.75 5.98 -2.92
C ALA A 166 -6.44 6.61 -3.42
N VAL A 167 -6.47 7.27 -4.58
CA VAL A 167 -5.30 7.91 -5.19
C VAL A 167 -4.69 8.95 -4.25
N SER A 168 -5.51 9.80 -3.62
CA SER A 168 -5.00 10.83 -2.72
C SER A 168 -4.36 10.25 -1.47
N ALA A 169 -5.06 9.37 -0.75
CA ALA A 169 -4.56 8.80 0.49
C ALA A 169 -3.34 7.89 0.24
N TRP A 170 -3.43 7.03 -0.76
CA TRP A 170 -2.39 6.05 -1.07
C TRP A 170 -1.17 6.73 -1.71
N GLY A 171 -1.38 7.63 -2.68
CA GLY A 171 -0.30 8.37 -3.31
C GLY A 171 0.47 9.24 -2.32
N LEU A 172 -0.24 9.98 -1.45
CA LEU A 172 0.40 10.77 -0.40
C LEU A 172 1.14 9.88 0.61
N SER A 173 0.53 8.77 1.03
CA SER A 173 1.21 7.81 1.90
C SER A 173 2.52 7.31 1.28
N LEU A 174 2.51 6.81 0.03
CA LEU A 174 3.71 6.32 -0.64
C LEU A 174 4.78 7.40 -0.71
N PHE A 175 4.40 8.63 -1.08
CA PHE A 175 5.31 9.77 -1.12
C PHE A 175 5.96 10.03 0.26
N LEU A 176 5.18 10.09 1.33
CA LEU A 176 5.71 10.26 2.69
C LEU A 176 6.61 9.09 3.13
N GLY A 177 6.31 7.87 2.68
CA GLY A 177 7.18 6.71 2.89
C GLY A 177 8.55 6.86 2.20
N LEU A 178 8.58 7.42 0.99
CA LEU A 178 9.84 7.73 0.29
C LEU A 178 10.60 8.88 0.96
N VAL A 179 9.90 9.92 1.42
CA VAL A 179 10.51 11.00 2.21
C VAL A 179 11.14 10.41 3.48
N THR A 180 10.43 9.53 4.18
CA THR A 180 10.96 8.80 5.36
C THR A 180 12.22 8.03 5.00
N TYR A 181 12.21 7.27 3.90
CA TYR A 181 13.38 6.53 3.43
C TYR A 181 14.58 7.45 3.15
N VAL A 182 14.37 8.57 2.46
CA VAL A 182 15.43 9.54 2.15
C VAL A 182 15.98 10.19 3.42
N MET A 183 15.10 10.60 4.34
CA MET A 183 15.52 11.19 5.61
C MET A 183 16.40 10.23 6.41
N LEU A 184 15.99 8.96 6.51
CA LEU A 184 16.73 7.95 7.27
C LEU A 184 18.07 7.58 6.60
N ASN A 185 18.10 7.38 5.28
CA ASN A 185 19.27 6.77 4.63
C ASN A 185 20.22 7.77 3.96
N HIS A 186 19.79 9.02 3.72
CA HIS A 186 20.56 9.98 2.95
C HIS A 186 20.72 11.36 3.60
N ILE A 187 19.95 11.69 4.65
CA ILE A 187 19.99 13.02 5.30
C ILE A 187 20.48 12.95 6.75
N TYR A 188 19.85 12.14 7.60
CA TYR A 188 20.11 12.14 9.06
C TYR A 188 20.81 10.88 9.57
N GLY A 189 20.39 9.70 9.11
CA GLY A 189 20.83 8.42 9.68
C GLY A 189 19.79 7.81 10.63
N TRP A 190 20.10 6.61 11.13
CA TRP A 190 19.20 5.82 11.95
C TRP A 190 19.92 4.90 12.93
N VAL A 191 19.22 4.51 13.99
CA VAL A 191 19.58 3.41 14.90
C VAL A 191 18.51 2.31 14.86
N PRO A 192 18.89 1.03 15.02
CA PRO A 192 17.93 -0.07 15.06
C PRO A 192 17.10 0.00 16.34
N ARG A 193 15.80 -0.29 16.22
CA ARG A 193 14.81 -0.37 17.30
C ARG A 193 14.01 -1.65 17.20
#